data_AF-A0A135UIS3-F1
#
_entry.id   AF-A0A135UIS3-F1
#
_cell.length_a   1.000
_cell.length_b   1.000
_cell.length_c   1.000
_cell.angle_alpha   90.00
_cell.angle_beta   90.00
_cell.angle_gamma   90.00
#
_symmetry.space_group_name_H-M   'P 1'
#
loop_
_entity.id
_entity.type
_entity.pdbx_description
1 polymer ?
#
loop_
_entity_poly.entity_id
_entity_poly.type
_entity_poly.pdbx_seq_one_letter_code
_entity_poly.pdbx_strand_id
1 'polypeptide(L)'
;MSLAPKLKREATSRTTCEMPLPFLPFVFLAHFTQTITSVLTTEAHRTTASISNHLEGLRLQVHGPEHTFQPFSRLPAELRLKIWQHACDHPRTLLATHAPNPALLAVNRESRYEALRRYTLVRLNTWGDRRIYIDFLRDSIAVVEGKGGGGFPVRGARHVIVVCEEPFRNPGSWLKCRYRTGLETLTLVLSGTKTGSRVPAPLPEIRELCTPEEVQLRLGYSKEEAERIGEEVRELAEGWGKTQIRVGEFI
;
A
#
# COMPACT_ATOMS: atom_id res chain seq x y z
N MET A 1 -26.46 -76.73 33.56
CA MET A 1 -26.71 -75.41 34.16
C MET A 1 -27.32 -74.52 33.08
N SER A 2 -28.64 -74.54 32.98
CA SER A 2 -29.55 -73.39 33.19
C SER A 2 -29.44 -72.32 32.09
N LEU A 3 -30.10 -72.52 30.93
CA LEU A 3 -31.48 -72.11 30.58
C LEU A 3 -31.65 -70.58 30.33
N ALA A 4 -32.17 -70.26 29.13
CA ALA A 4 -32.56 -68.94 28.57
C ALA A 4 -33.67 -68.23 29.39
N PRO A 5 -34.35 -67.13 28.98
CA PRO A 5 -34.21 -66.22 27.81
C PRO A 5 -34.42 -64.71 28.16
N LYS A 6 -34.43 -63.79 27.17
CA LYS A 6 -35.41 -62.68 27.12
C LYS A 6 -35.46 -62.02 25.73
N LEU A 7 -36.26 -62.63 24.88
CA LEU A 7 -36.86 -62.04 23.68
C LEU A 7 -38.37 -62.20 23.86
N LYS A 8 -39.08 -61.10 24.15
CA LYS A 8 -40.55 -60.87 24.16
C LYS A 8 -40.76 -59.54 24.90
N ARG A 9 -41.22 -58.47 24.26
CA ARG A 9 -42.61 -58.12 23.87
C ARG A 9 -42.50 -56.67 23.34
N GLU A 10 -43.32 -56.10 22.46
CA GLU A 10 -44.61 -56.44 21.90
C GLU A 10 -44.78 -55.50 20.69
N ALA A 11 -45.38 -56.00 19.62
CA ALA A 11 -45.83 -55.18 18.51
C ALA A 11 -47.16 -54.51 18.89
N THR A 12 -47.28 -53.20 18.68
CA THR A 12 -48.57 -52.57 18.39
C THR A 12 -48.38 -51.31 17.55
N SER A 13 -48.76 -51.45 16.27
CA SER A 13 -49.51 -50.46 15.49
C SER A 13 -48.96 -49.03 15.35
N ARG A 14 -48.67 -48.58 14.12
CA ARG A 14 -49.66 -47.82 13.34
C ARG A 14 -49.13 -47.32 11.99
N THR A 15 -49.97 -47.59 10.99
CA THR A 15 -50.21 -46.83 9.76
C THR A 15 -49.01 -46.46 8.88
N THR A 16 -48.88 -47.23 7.79
CA THR A 16 -48.50 -46.71 6.48
C THR A 16 -49.27 -45.43 6.20
N CYS A 17 -48.65 -44.29 6.51
CA CYS A 17 -49.09 -43.02 5.98
C CYS A 17 -48.52 -42.95 4.57
N GLU A 18 -49.35 -43.25 3.58
CA GLU A 18 -49.10 -42.88 2.20
C GLU A 18 -48.74 -41.39 2.20
N MET A 19 -47.47 -41.08 1.91
CA MET A 19 -47.08 -39.70 1.76
C MET A 19 -47.78 -39.14 0.51
N PRO A 20 -48.42 -37.97 0.63
CA PRO A 20 -49.07 -37.36 -0.51
C PRO A 20 -48.02 -37.05 -1.58
N LEU A 21 -48.40 -37.29 -2.84
CA LEU A 21 -47.58 -37.14 -4.03
C LEU A 21 -47.09 -35.72 -4.39
N PRO A 22 -47.38 -34.57 -3.71
CA PRO A 22 -46.83 -33.29 -4.14
C PRO A 22 -45.46 -32.94 -3.53
N PHE A 23 -44.86 -33.78 -2.67
CA PHE A 23 -43.58 -33.44 -2.00
C PHE A 23 -42.34 -34.18 -2.51
N LEU A 24 -42.49 -35.15 -3.41
CA LEU A 24 -41.35 -35.79 -4.12
C LEU A 24 -40.37 -34.78 -4.74
N PRO A 25 -40.80 -33.72 -5.47
CA PRO A 25 -39.85 -32.79 -6.09
C PRO A 25 -39.03 -32.01 -5.06
N PHE A 26 -39.56 -31.73 -3.88
CA PHE A 26 -38.83 -31.00 -2.82
C PHE A 26 -37.77 -31.86 -2.13
N VAL A 27 -38.04 -33.15 -1.93
CA VAL A 27 -37.06 -34.10 -1.38
C VAL A 27 -35.92 -34.33 -2.37
N PHE A 28 -36.24 -34.45 -3.66
CA PHE A 28 -35.23 -34.53 -4.73
C PHE A 28 -34.41 -33.25 -4.84
N LEU A 29 -35.03 -32.07 -4.74
CA LEU A 29 -34.31 -30.79 -4.77
C LEU A 29 -33.40 -30.61 -3.54
N ALA A 30 -33.86 -31.01 -2.35
CA ALA A 30 -33.03 -30.98 -1.13
C ALA A 30 -31.84 -31.94 -1.22
N HIS A 31 -32.04 -33.17 -1.69
CA HIS A 31 -30.95 -34.11 -1.92
C HIS A 31 -30.00 -33.65 -3.03
N PHE A 32 -30.52 -33.06 -4.10
CA PHE A 32 -29.72 -32.54 -5.21
C PHE A 32 -28.88 -31.34 -4.79
N THR A 33 -29.47 -30.37 -4.08
CA THR A 33 -28.73 -29.21 -3.54
C THR A 33 -27.67 -29.65 -2.53
N GLN A 34 -27.95 -30.64 -1.69
CA GLN A 34 -26.96 -31.16 -0.75
C GLN A 34 -25.84 -31.95 -1.45
N THR A 35 -26.16 -32.66 -2.54
CA THR A 35 -25.17 -33.37 -3.36
C THR A 35 -24.31 -32.40 -4.17
N ILE A 36 -24.89 -31.35 -4.75
CA ILE A 36 -24.14 -30.29 -5.43
C ILE A 36 -23.25 -29.55 -4.43
N THR A 37 -23.76 -29.20 -3.25
CA THR A 37 -22.96 -28.51 -2.23
C THR A 37 -21.82 -29.40 -1.74
N SER A 38 -22.03 -30.71 -1.58
CA SER A 38 -20.95 -31.63 -1.20
C SER A 38 -19.93 -31.82 -2.33
N VAL A 39 -20.37 -31.93 -3.59
CA VAL A 39 -19.46 -32.03 -4.74
C VAL A 39 -18.66 -30.74 -4.91
N LEU A 40 -19.30 -29.57 -4.83
CA LEU A 40 -18.61 -28.27 -4.93
C LEU A 40 -17.68 -28.00 -3.75
N THR A 41 -18.05 -28.37 -2.52
CA THR A 41 -17.16 -28.21 -1.36
C THR A 41 -16.00 -29.21 -1.39
N THR A 42 -16.21 -30.44 -1.84
CA THR A 42 -15.14 -31.43 -1.99
C THR A 42 -14.20 -31.12 -3.16
N GLU A 43 -14.71 -30.61 -4.29
CA GLU A 43 -13.91 -30.06 -5.40
C GLU A 43 -13.15 -28.80 -4.97
N ALA A 44 -13.80 -27.89 -4.23
CA ALA A 44 -13.14 -26.72 -3.66
C ALA A 44 -12.05 -27.10 -2.64
N HIS A 45 -12.29 -28.10 -1.80
CA HIS A 45 -11.28 -28.63 -0.87
C HIS A 45 -10.17 -29.40 -1.59
N ARG A 46 -10.46 -30.11 -2.68
CA ARG A 46 -9.44 -30.79 -3.49
C ARG A 46 -8.56 -29.80 -4.24
N THR A 47 -9.12 -28.71 -4.77
CA THR A 47 -8.38 -27.66 -5.46
C THR A 47 -7.58 -26.81 -4.48
N THR A 48 -8.14 -26.43 -3.32
CA THR A 48 -7.35 -25.73 -2.28
C THR A 48 -6.30 -26.63 -1.64
N ALA A 49 -6.57 -27.92 -1.43
CA ALA A 49 -5.55 -28.87 -0.96
C ALA A 49 -4.50 -29.15 -2.03
N SER A 50 -4.87 -29.22 -3.31
CA SER A 50 -3.93 -29.36 -4.43
C SER A 50 -3.05 -28.14 -4.57
N ILE A 51 -3.61 -26.92 -4.51
CA ILE A 51 -2.86 -25.66 -4.54
C ILE A 51 -2.01 -25.51 -3.27
N SER A 52 -2.53 -25.88 -2.10
CA SER A 52 -1.77 -25.89 -0.84
C SER A 52 -0.63 -26.90 -0.92
N ASN A 53 -0.83 -28.09 -1.48
CA ASN A 53 0.24 -29.07 -1.68
C ASN A 53 1.22 -28.64 -2.77
N HIS A 54 0.78 -27.84 -3.76
CA HIS A 54 1.67 -27.25 -4.76
C HIS A 54 2.48 -26.09 -4.19
N LEU A 55 1.90 -25.26 -3.32
CA LEU A 55 2.57 -24.20 -2.57
C LEU A 55 3.50 -24.76 -1.50
N GLU A 56 3.09 -25.83 -0.81
CA GLU A 56 3.95 -26.59 0.11
C GLU A 56 5.04 -27.33 -0.68
N GLY A 57 4.75 -27.86 -1.87
CA GLY A 57 5.76 -28.40 -2.78
C GLY A 57 6.77 -27.35 -3.26
N LEU A 58 6.32 -26.11 -3.51
CA LEU A 58 7.18 -24.98 -3.82
C LEU A 58 7.93 -24.45 -2.58
N ARG A 59 7.34 -24.52 -1.38
CA ARG A 59 7.98 -24.16 -0.10
C ARG A 59 9.00 -25.20 0.38
N LEU A 60 8.78 -26.49 0.07
CA LEU A 60 9.62 -27.61 0.52
C LEU A 60 10.69 -28.02 -0.48
N GLN A 61 10.67 -27.51 -1.72
CA GLN A 61 11.80 -27.67 -2.66
C GLN A 61 13.02 -26.80 -2.32
N VAL A 62 13.00 -26.08 -1.19
CA VAL A 62 14.15 -25.33 -0.65
C VAL A 62 14.68 -25.99 0.63
N HIS A 63 14.64 -27.32 0.74
CA HIS A 63 15.12 -28.04 1.93
C HIS A 63 16.12 -29.14 1.55
N GLY A 64 17.36 -28.70 1.34
CA GLY A 64 18.57 -29.51 1.41
C GLY A 64 19.53 -28.91 2.45
N PRO A 65 20.54 -29.67 2.92
CA PRO A 65 21.58 -29.16 3.83
C PRO A 65 22.41 -28.00 3.25
N GLU A 66 22.24 -27.70 1.95
CA GLU A 66 22.85 -26.60 1.21
C GLU A 66 22.02 -25.29 1.22
N HIS A 67 20.88 -25.24 1.92
CA HIS A 67 20.02 -24.05 2.00
C HIS A 67 20.15 -23.28 3.31
N THR A 68 21.35 -23.23 3.88
CA THR A 68 21.66 -22.18 4.86
C THR A 68 21.99 -20.91 4.09
N PHE A 69 21.13 -19.88 4.21
CA PHE A 69 21.50 -18.55 3.75
C PHE A 69 22.79 -18.16 4.47
N GLN A 70 23.90 -18.13 3.74
CA GLN A 70 25.17 -17.76 4.38
C GLN A 70 24.97 -16.39 5.04
N PRO A 71 25.44 -16.20 6.29
CA PRO A 71 25.40 -14.90 6.93
C PRO A 71 25.91 -13.85 5.95
N PHE A 72 25.26 -12.68 5.90
CA PHE A 72 25.56 -11.67 4.87
C PHE A 72 27.06 -11.43 4.69
N SER A 73 27.84 -11.42 5.78
CA SER A 73 29.30 -11.24 5.80
C SER A 73 30.10 -12.32 5.07
N ARG A 74 29.55 -13.52 4.88
CA ARG A 74 30.18 -14.65 4.17
C ARG A 74 29.84 -14.70 2.68
N LEU A 75 28.87 -13.89 2.23
CA LEU A 75 28.54 -13.80 0.82
C LEU A 75 29.72 -13.21 0.01
N PRO A 76 29.94 -13.69 -1.24
CA PRO A 76 30.83 -13.05 -2.19
C PRO A 76 30.59 -11.54 -2.27
N ALA A 77 31.67 -10.77 -2.42
CA ALA A 77 31.60 -9.31 -2.42
C ALA A 77 30.61 -8.76 -3.47
N GLU A 78 30.57 -9.38 -4.65
CA GLU A 78 29.65 -9.00 -5.73
C GLU A 78 28.17 -9.11 -5.31
N LEU A 79 27.82 -10.16 -4.56
CA LEU A 79 26.45 -10.35 -4.07
C LEU A 79 26.11 -9.36 -2.97
N ARG A 80 27.05 -9.08 -2.05
CA ARG A 80 26.87 -8.05 -1.02
C ARG A 80 26.63 -6.68 -1.63
N LEU A 81 27.41 -6.31 -2.65
CA LEU A 81 27.24 -5.05 -3.37
C LEU A 81 25.89 -4.96 -4.07
N LYS A 82 25.45 -6.03 -4.75
CA LYS A 82 24.12 -6.09 -5.38
C LYS A 82 23.00 -5.90 -4.35
N ILE A 83 23.12 -6.54 -3.18
CA ILE A 83 22.15 -6.38 -2.09
C ILE A 83 22.12 -4.93 -1.58
N TRP A 84 23.28 -4.29 -1.39
CA TRP A 84 23.34 -2.88 -0.97
C TRP A 84 22.79 -1.91 -2.01
N GLN A 85 23.06 -2.14 -3.28
CA GLN A 85 22.49 -1.35 -4.37
C GLN A 85 20.97 -1.47 -4.41
N HIS A 86 20.46 -2.70 -4.32
CA HIS A 86 19.02 -2.96 -4.24
C HIS A 86 18.39 -2.32 -3.00
N ALA A 87 19.05 -2.38 -1.85
CA ALA A 87 18.57 -1.71 -0.64
C ALA A 87 18.55 -0.17 -0.79
N CYS A 88 19.45 0.41 -1.59
CA CYS A 88 19.44 1.83 -1.94
C CYS A 88 18.35 2.20 -2.95
N ASP A 89 17.76 1.23 -3.65
CA ASP A 89 16.89 1.50 -4.79
C ASP A 89 15.46 1.95 -4.43
N HIS A 90 15.09 1.82 -3.16
CA HIS A 90 13.75 2.12 -2.67
C HIS A 90 13.54 3.64 -2.54
N PRO A 91 12.58 4.24 -3.28
CA PRO A 91 12.23 5.65 -3.13
C PRO A 91 11.76 5.96 -1.71
N ARG A 92 12.15 7.12 -1.17
CA ARG A 92 11.71 7.56 0.16
C ARG A 92 10.99 8.89 0.08
N THR A 93 10.02 9.08 0.96
CA THR A 93 9.37 10.38 1.14
C THR A 93 9.96 11.09 2.36
N LEU A 94 10.58 12.24 2.11
CA LEU A 94 11.26 13.03 3.13
C LEU A 94 10.33 14.17 3.57
N LEU A 95 9.86 14.09 4.81
CA LEU A 95 9.16 15.19 5.46
C LEU A 95 10.18 16.11 6.13
N ALA A 96 10.06 17.42 5.94
CA ALA A 96 11.08 18.34 6.45
C ALA A 96 11.21 18.33 8.00
N THR A 97 10.12 18.00 8.71
CA THR A 97 10.13 17.82 10.17
C THR A 97 10.66 16.45 10.60
N HIS A 98 10.66 15.47 9.70
CA HIS A 98 11.08 14.09 9.96
C HIS A 98 11.61 13.41 8.69
N ALA A 99 12.92 13.59 8.44
CA ALA A 99 13.64 12.94 7.35
C ALA A 99 14.64 11.94 7.96
N PRO A 100 14.30 10.65 8.06
CA PRO A 100 15.19 9.67 8.66
C PRO A 100 16.45 9.49 7.80
N ASN A 101 17.59 9.30 8.48
CA ASN A 101 18.82 8.93 7.80
C ASN A 101 18.62 7.59 7.05
N PRO A 102 19.18 7.43 5.84
CA PRO A 102 19.19 6.14 5.16
C PRO A 102 19.78 5.08 6.10
N ALA A 103 19.03 4.00 6.35
CA ALA A 103 19.44 2.96 7.30
C ALA A 103 20.83 2.39 6.97
N LEU A 104 21.16 2.33 5.69
CA LEU A 104 22.45 1.84 5.16
C LEU A 104 23.67 2.63 5.66
N LEU A 105 23.52 3.88 6.11
CA LEU A 105 24.64 4.64 6.67
C LEU A 105 25.14 4.07 8.00
N ALA A 106 24.27 3.38 8.73
CA ALA A 106 24.55 2.87 10.08
C ALA A 106 25.00 1.40 10.12
N VAL A 107 24.76 0.62 9.06
CA VAL A 107 24.96 -0.84 9.09
C VAL A 107 26.44 -1.23 9.15
N ASN A 108 27.22 -0.94 8.11
CA ASN A 108 28.67 -1.20 8.09
C ASN A 108 29.39 -0.24 7.12
N ARG A 109 30.71 -0.43 6.93
CA ARG A 109 31.52 0.43 6.06
C ARG A 109 31.12 0.32 4.58
N GLU A 110 30.82 -0.88 4.12
CA GLU A 110 30.46 -1.15 2.71
C GLU A 110 29.09 -0.55 2.36
N SER A 111 28.09 -0.78 3.20
CA SER A 111 26.75 -0.21 3.03
C SER A 111 26.78 1.32 3.06
N ARG A 112 27.61 1.89 3.94
CA ARG A 112 27.79 3.34 4.03
C ARG A 112 28.44 3.90 2.77
N TYR A 113 29.43 3.20 2.21
CA TYR A 113 30.07 3.61 0.97
C TYR A 113 29.08 3.63 -0.19
N GLU A 114 28.28 2.56 -0.36
CA GLU A 114 27.24 2.51 -1.39
C GLU A 114 26.17 3.59 -1.19
N ALA A 115 25.73 3.82 0.06
CA ALA A 115 24.78 4.88 0.36
C ALA A 115 25.33 6.28 0.05
N LEU A 116 26.58 6.58 0.44
CA LEU A 116 27.20 7.88 0.17
C LEU A 116 27.55 8.10 -1.31
N ARG A 117 27.65 7.04 -2.12
CA ARG A 117 27.78 7.16 -3.58
C ARG A 117 26.51 7.73 -4.23
N ARG A 118 25.37 7.57 -3.56
CA ARG A 118 24.05 7.88 -4.11
C ARG A 118 23.37 9.08 -3.45
N TYR A 119 23.37 9.11 -2.12
CA TYR A 119 22.70 10.14 -1.35
C TYR A 119 23.60 11.36 -1.19
N THR A 120 23.05 12.53 -1.52
CA THR A 120 23.71 13.82 -1.29
C THR A 120 23.31 14.38 0.07
N LEU A 121 24.27 14.84 0.85
CA LEU A 121 24.01 15.54 2.10
C LEU A 121 23.60 16.99 1.82
N VAL A 122 22.39 17.37 2.21
CA VAL A 122 21.85 18.72 2.07
C VAL A 122 21.62 19.33 3.45
N ARG A 123 22.05 20.59 3.60
CA ARG A 123 21.82 21.41 4.79
C ARG A 123 20.51 22.18 4.65
N LEU A 124 19.63 22.03 5.62
CA LEU A 124 18.34 22.70 5.70
C LEU A 124 18.46 23.94 6.59
N ASN A 125 18.33 25.11 5.98
CA ASN A 125 18.52 26.40 6.66
C ASN A 125 17.29 26.84 7.47
N THR A 126 16.12 26.24 7.25
CA THR A 126 14.84 26.72 7.81
C THR A 126 14.50 26.16 9.19
N TRP A 127 15.14 25.06 9.61
CA TRP A 127 14.85 24.40 10.90
C TRP A 127 16.11 23.96 11.64
N GLY A 128 16.89 24.94 12.12
CA GLY A 128 17.95 24.69 13.11
C GLY A 128 19.12 23.86 12.60
N ASP A 129 19.59 24.10 11.37
CA ASP A 129 20.74 23.39 10.77
C ASP A 129 20.55 21.86 10.70
N ARG A 130 19.35 21.42 10.29
CA ARG A 130 19.13 20.00 10.01
C ARG A 130 19.83 19.61 8.73
N ARG A 131 20.41 18.41 8.72
CA ARG A 131 21.04 17.83 7.53
C ARG A 131 20.26 16.60 7.13
N ILE A 132 19.98 16.47 5.84
CA ILE A 132 19.28 15.32 5.28
C ILE A 132 20.11 14.70 4.16
N TYR A 133 20.02 13.39 4.03
CA TYR A 133 20.56 12.66 2.88
C TYR A 133 19.44 12.44 1.88
N ILE A 134 19.62 12.90 0.65
CA ILE A 134 18.60 12.84 -0.40
C ILE A 134 19.18 12.27 -1.71
N ASP A 135 18.41 11.40 -2.35
CA ASP A 135 18.59 11.01 -3.75
C ASP A 135 17.63 11.84 -4.61
N PHE A 136 18.13 12.85 -5.29
CA PHE A 136 17.30 13.77 -6.10
C PHE A 136 16.54 13.09 -7.25
N LEU A 137 16.97 11.90 -7.67
CA LEU A 137 16.33 11.18 -8.78
C LEU A 137 15.17 10.30 -8.34
N ARG A 138 15.07 9.97 -7.04
CA ARG A 138 14.07 9.01 -6.56
C ARG A 138 13.35 9.44 -5.29
N ASP A 139 14.01 10.16 -4.40
CA ASP A 139 13.38 10.63 -3.17
C ASP A 139 12.39 11.76 -3.50
N SER A 140 11.25 11.71 -2.82
CA SER A 140 10.21 12.74 -2.88
C SER A 140 10.26 13.62 -1.64
N ILE A 141 10.09 14.93 -1.81
CA ILE A 141 10.04 15.88 -0.69
C ILE A 141 8.60 16.24 -0.40
N ALA A 142 8.16 15.97 0.82
CA ALA A 142 6.83 16.33 1.29
C ALA A 142 6.84 17.67 2.02
N VAL A 143 5.95 18.57 1.59
CA VAL A 143 5.74 19.90 2.15
C VAL A 143 4.31 20.00 2.65
N VAL A 144 4.10 20.58 3.83
CA VAL A 144 2.76 20.81 4.40
C VAL A 144 2.43 22.29 4.28
N GLU A 145 1.24 22.60 3.75
CA GLU A 145 0.72 23.96 3.65
C GLU A 145 0.43 24.56 5.05
N GLY A 146 0.45 25.89 5.19
CA GLY A 146 -0.02 26.60 6.40
C GLY A 146 0.87 26.55 7.66
N LYS A 147 1.65 25.50 7.89
CA LYS A 147 2.53 25.39 9.08
C LYS A 147 3.82 26.18 8.92
N GLY A 148 3.70 27.49 9.14
CA GLY A 148 4.76 28.38 9.64
C GLY A 148 6.12 28.25 8.96
N GLY A 149 6.29 28.95 7.83
CA GLY A 149 7.61 29.39 7.39
C GLY A 149 8.36 28.45 6.45
N GLY A 150 7.79 28.20 5.27
CA GLY A 150 8.57 27.72 4.12
C GLY A 150 8.80 26.21 4.10
N GLY A 151 8.02 25.50 3.30
CA GLY A 151 8.51 24.28 2.68
C GLY A 151 9.90 24.55 2.11
N PHE A 152 10.91 23.84 2.61
CA PHE A 152 12.29 24.07 2.22
C PHE A 152 12.42 23.69 0.74
N PRO A 153 12.72 24.64 -0.17
CA PRO A 153 13.07 24.27 -1.52
C PRO A 153 14.41 23.55 -1.46
N VAL A 154 14.38 22.22 -1.52
CA VAL A 154 15.62 21.50 -1.80
C VAL A 154 15.94 21.81 -3.25
N ARG A 155 16.94 22.67 -3.48
CA ARG A 155 17.38 22.98 -4.83
C ARG A 155 17.78 21.67 -5.51
N GLY A 156 17.18 21.40 -6.66
CA GLY A 156 17.38 20.14 -7.39
C GLY A 156 16.35 19.05 -7.07
N ALA A 157 15.39 19.30 -6.17
CA ALA A 157 14.22 18.45 -6.01
C ALA A 157 13.55 18.20 -7.36
N ARG A 158 13.22 16.94 -7.65
CA ARG A 158 12.51 16.54 -8.88
C ARG A 158 11.10 16.06 -8.59
N HIS A 159 10.90 15.44 -7.42
CA HIS A 159 9.62 14.92 -6.98
C HIS A 159 9.18 15.64 -5.70
N VAL A 160 8.07 16.37 -5.79
CA VAL A 160 7.53 17.15 -4.66
C VAL A 160 6.10 16.71 -4.38
N ILE A 161 5.81 16.51 -3.10
CA ILE A 161 4.46 16.22 -2.59
C ILE A 161 4.05 17.42 -1.74
N VAL A 162 2.88 17.97 -2.03
CA VAL A 162 2.29 19.08 -1.27
C VAL A 162 1.06 18.55 -0.57
N VAL A 163 1.10 18.57 0.75
CA VAL A 163 -0.01 18.25 1.62
C VAL A 163 -0.81 19.53 1.81
N CYS A 164 -1.92 19.64 1.10
CA CYS A 164 -2.79 20.81 1.11
C CYS A 164 -3.62 20.84 2.40
N GLU A 165 -3.85 22.04 2.92
CA GLU A 165 -4.80 22.23 4.01
C GLU A 165 -6.23 22.34 3.47
N GLU A 166 -7.21 21.94 4.27
CA GLU A 166 -8.62 22.17 3.97
C GLU A 166 -9.04 23.56 4.53
N PRO A 167 -9.79 24.39 3.75
CA PRO A 167 -10.19 24.19 2.36
C PRO A 167 -9.03 24.40 1.38
N PHE A 168 -9.05 23.67 0.25
CA PHE A 168 -8.00 23.72 -0.76
C PHE A 168 -7.75 25.15 -1.27
N ARG A 169 -6.48 25.51 -1.38
CA ARG A 169 -6.01 26.77 -1.97
C ARG A 169 -4.93 26.45 -3.00
N ASN A 170 -4.98 27.09 -4.17
CA ASN A 170 -3.95 26.92 -5.21
C ASN A 170 -2.53 27.19 -4.64
N PRO A 171 -1.65 26.18 -4.58
CA PRO A 171 -0.30 26.36 -4.04
C PRO A 171 0.67 26.99 -5.06
N GLY A 172 0.21 27.31 -6.27
CA GLY A 172 1.04 27.71 -7.40
C GLY A 172 1.87 28.96 -7.15
N SER A 173 1.34 29.97 -6.46
CA SER A 173 2.05 31.24 -6.22
C SER A 173 3.32 31.03 -5.39
N TRP A 174 3.23 30.27 -4.28
CA TRP A 174 4.37 30.01 -3.42
C TRP A 174 5.28 28.91 -3.98
N LEU A 175 4.74 27.90 -4.67
CA LEU A 175 5.53 26.87 -5.35
C LEU A 175 6.40 27.46 -6.46
N LYS A 176 5.85 28.34 -7.32
CA LYS A 176 6.60 28.98 -8.42
C LYS A 176 7.77 29.83 -7.90
N CYS A 177 7.59 30.48 -6.75
CA CYS A 177 8.67 31.22 -6.10
C CYS A 177 9.80 30.31 -5.60
N ARG A 178 9.49 29.06 -5.24
CA ARG A 178 10.39 28.13 -4.53
C ARG A 178 11.06 27.11 -5.45
N TYR A 179 10.34 26.57 -6.43
CA TYR A 179 10.87 25.66 -7.44
C TYR A 179 10.63 26.28 -8.81
N ARG A 180 11.59 27.10 -9.27
CA ARG A 180 11.43 27.83 -10.54
C ARG A 180 11.45 26.92 -11.77
N THR A 181 12.21 25.82 -11.70
CA THR A 181 12.47 24.88 -12.81
C THR A 181 12.96 23.55 -12.26
N GLY A 182 12.69 22.45 -12.97
CA GLY A 182 13.33 21.14 -12.72
C GLY A 182 12.49 20.12 -11.95
N LEU A 183 11.23 20.44 -11.61
CA LEU A 183 10.29 19.44 -11.12
C LEU A 183 9.89 18.51 -12.26
N GLU A 184 10.03 17.22 -12.03
CA GLU A 184 9.46 16.17 -12.88
C GLU A 184 8.04 15.86 -12.44
N THR A 185 7.79 15.74 -11.14
CA THR A 185 6.47 15.42 -10.60
C THR A 185 6.10 16.31 -9.42
N LEU A 186 4.85 16.76 -9.42
CA LEU A 186 4.22 17.49 -8.32
C LEU A 186 2.92 16.78 -7.94
N THR A 187 2.83 16.24 -6.72
CA THR A 187 1.63 15.58 -6.22
C THR A 187 0.95 16.46 -5.17
N LEU A 188 -0.31 16.83 -5.40
CA LEU A 188 -1.14 17.58 -4.45
C LEU A 188 -2.02 16.61 -3.67
N VAL A 189 -1.88 16.58 -2.35
CA VAL A 189 -2.69 15.74 -1.46
C VAL A 189 -3.76 16.60 -0.80
N LEU A 190 -5.03 16.38 -1.17
CA LEU A 190 -6.14 17.28 -0.82
C LEU A 190 -6.73 17.01 0.58
N SER A 191 -6.73 15.75 1.05
CA SER A 191 -7.18 15.39 2.41
C SER A 191 -6.03 15.36 3.42
N GLY A 192 -5.10 16.30 3.27
CA GLY A 192 -3.80 16.24 3.91
C GLY A 192 -3.88 16.42 5.43
N THR A 193 -4.56 17.48 5.85
CA THR A 193 -4.77 17.85 7.25
C THR A 193 -5.90 18.86 7.38
N LYS A 194 -6.80 18.66 8.36
CA LYS A 194 -7.61 19.77 8.89
C LYS A 194 -6.69 20.86 9.42
N THR A 195 -7.03 22.13 9.21
CA THR A 195 -6.21 23.29 9.59
C THR A 195 -5.58 23.10 10.99
N GLY A 196 -4.25 23.15 11.08
CA GLY A 196 -3.52 22.98 12.34
C GLY A 196 -3.23 21.53 12.80
N SER A 197 -3.81 20.50 12.17
CA SER A 197 -3.54 19.09 12.48
C SER A 197 -2.11 18.69 12.08
N ARG A 198 -1.48 17.77 12.84
CA ARG A 198 -0.13 17.29 12.55
C ARG A 198 -0.20 16.15 11.53
N VAL A 199 0.48 16.31 10.40
CA VAL A 199 0.67 15.22 9.44
C VAL A 199 1.39 14.06 10.13
N PRO A 200 0.89 12.83 10.02
CA PRO A 200 1.54 11.66 10.59
C PRO A 200 2.91 11.42 9.93
N ALA A 201 3.84 10.88 10.72
CA ALA A 201 5.17 10.47 10.26
C ALA A 201 5.37 8.99 10.70
N PRO A 202 5.60 8.04 9.76
CA PRO A 202 5.74 8.21 8.32
C PRO A 202 4.46 8.69 7.62
N LEU A 203 4.63 9.25 6.41
CA LEU A 203 3.49 9.66 5.59
C LEU A 203 2.67 8.43 5.19
N PRO A 204 1.33 8.51 5.21
CA PRO A 204 0.47 7.45 4.71
C PRO A 204 0.68 7.23 3.21
N GLU A 205 0.19 6.10 2.72
CA GLU A 205 0.20 5.80 1.29
C GLU A 205 -0.69 6.82 0.55
N ILE A 206 -0.27 7.24 -0.64
CA ILE A 206 -1.00 8.21 -1.44
C ILE A 206 -1.71 7.48 -2.56
N ARG A 207 -3.05 7.60 -2.62
CA ARG A 207 -3.83 7.19 -3.79
C ARG A 207 -3.94 8.34 -4.76
N GLU A 208 -3.62 8.11 -6.02
CA GLU A 208 -3.85 9.08 -7.09
C GLU A 208 -5.35 9.19 -7.39
N LEU A 209 -5.84 10.42 -7.52
CA LEU A 209 -7.20 10.78 -7.93
C LEU A 209 -7.09 11.39 -9.32
N CYS A 210 -7.58 10.67 -10.33
CA CYS A 210 -7.38 11.01 -11.72
C CYS A 210 -8.49 11.92 -12.27
N THR A 211 -9.69 11.87 -11.69
CA THR A 211 -10.84 12.63 -12.19
C THR A 211 -11.51 13.50 -11.12
N PRO A 212 -12.16 14.61 -11.50
CA PRO A 212 -12.94 15.43 -10.58
C PRO A 212 -14.06 14.65 -9.88
N GLU A 213 -14.65 13.65 -10.53
CA GLU A 213 -15.68 12.79 -9.93
C GLU A 213 -15.10 11.91 -8.81
N GLU A 214 -13.85 11.44 -8.96
CA GLU A 214 -13.17 10.71 -7.89
C GLU A 214 -12.87 11.61 -6.70
N VAL A 215 -12.44 12.84 -6.96
CA VAL A 215 -12.23 13.88 -5.94
C VAL A 215 -13.54 14.15 -5.20
N GLN A 216 -14.64 14.30 -5.93
CA GLN A 216 -15.98 14.50 -5.36
C GLN A 216 -16.41 13.32 -4.48
N LEU A 217 -16.39 12.10 -5.04
CA LEU A 217 -16.88 10.89 -4.39
C LEU A 217 -16.09 10.54 -3.13
N ARG A 218 -14.77 10.71 -3.16
CA ARG A 218 -13.88 10.24 -2.10
C ARG A 218 -13.67 11.27 -1.01
N LEU A 219 -13.52 12.53 -1.39
CA LEU A 219 -13.25 13.62 -0.44
C LEU A 219 -14.52 14.34 0.01
N GLY A 220 -15.67 14.05 -0.60
CA GLY A 220 -16.95 14.65 -0.23
C GLY A 220 -17.08 16.12 -0.62
N TYR A 221 -16.28 16.59 -1.57
CA TYR A 221 -16.39 17.95 -2.12
C TYR A 221 -17.71 18.14 -2.87
N SER A 222 -18.18 19.39 -2.98
CA SER A 222 -19.28 19.71 -3.90
C SER A 222 -18.81 19.57 -5.35
N LYS A 223 -19.76 19.47 -6.29
CA LYS A 223 -19.43 19.40 -7.72
C LYS A 223 -18.68 20.66 -8.18
N GLU A 224 -19.16 21.82 -7.75
CA GLU A 224 -18.55 23.12 -8.06
C GLU A 224 -17.13 23.22 -7.51
N GLU A 225 -16.90 22.68 -6.30
CA GLU A 225 -15.58 22.68 -5.67
C GLU A 225 -14.62 21.70 -6.36
N ALA A 226 -15.06 20.51 -6.74
CA ALA A 226 -14.25 19.56 -7.49
C ALA A 226 -13.86 20.09 -8.89
N GLU A 227 -14.80 20.76 -9.58
CA GLU A 227 -14.53 21.42 -10.86
C GLU A 227 -13.53 22.57 -10.69
N ARG A 228 -13.72 23.43 -9.67
CA ARG A 228 -12.78 24.52 -9.33
C ARG A 228 -11.36 23.98 -9.07
N ILE A 229 -11.23 22.92 -8.28
CA ILE A 229 -9.92 22.28 -8.01
C ILE A 229 -9.31 21.78 -9.32
N GLY A 230 -10.10 21.12 -10.17
CA GLY A 230 -9.65 20.64 -11.47
C GLY A 230 -9.13 21.75 -12.38
N GLU A 231 -9.79 22.91 -12.40
CA GLU A 231 -9.33 24.10 -13.13
C GLU A 231 -8.02 24.65 -12.56
N GLU A 232 -7.93 24.84 -11.24
CA GLU A 232 -6.72 25.33 -10.58
C GLU A 232 -5.50 24.43 -10.81
N VAL A 233 -5.71 23.11 -10.84
CA VAL A 233 -4.66 22.12 -11.17
C VAL A 233 -4.23 22.21 -12.62
N ARG A 234 -5.17 22.45 -13.55
CA ARG A 234 -4.87 22.63 -14.98
C ARG A 234 -4.06 23.89 -15.23
N GLU A 235 -4.47 25.01 -14.64
CA GLU A 235 -3.71 26.27 -14.70
C GLU A 235 -2.30 26.13 -14.11
N LEU A 236 -2.18 25.35 -13.04
CA LEU A 236 -0.89 25.02 -12.46
C LEU A 236 -0.04 24.21 -13.45
N ALA A 237 -0.60 23.23 -14.16
CA ALA A 237 0.12 22.42 -15.12
C ALA A 237 0.64 23.24 -16.31
N GLU A 238 -0.19 24.13 -16.85
CA GLU A 238 0.19 25.04 -17.93
C GLU A 238 1.37 25.94 -17.53
N GLY A 239 1.37 26.43 -16.29
CA GLY A 239 2.44 27.29 -15.78
C GLY A 239 3.79 26.59 -15.54
N TRP A 240 3.84 25.26 -15.54
CA TRP A 240 5.03 24.46 -15.21
C TRP A 240 5.56 23.62 -16.37
N GLY A 241 4.96 23.74 -17.55
CA GLY A 241 5.47 23.14 -18.78
C GLY A 241 5.43 21.61 -18.77
N LYS A 242 6.58 20.96 -18.55
CA LYS A 242 6.73 19.49 -18.63
C LYS A 242 6.51 18.76 -17.29
N THR A 243 6.26 19.49 -16.20
CA THR A 243 6.05 18.88 -14.88
C THR A 243 4.73 18.11 -14.87
N GLN A 244 4.78 16.84 -14.45
CA GLN A 244 3.57 16.04 -14.26
C GLN A 244 2.91 16.42 -12.93
N ILE A 245 1.72 17.00 -13.01
CA ILE A 245 0.93 17.34 -11.82
C ILE A 245 -0.08 16.23 -11.56
N ARG A 246 -0.13 15.78 -10.31
CA ARG A 246 -1.01 14.71 -9.84
C ARG A 246 -1.80 15.19 -8.64
N VAL A 247 -2.98 14.63 -8.46
CA VAL A 247 -3.84 14.87 -7.29
C VAL A 247 -3.98 13.55 -6.55
N GLY A 248 -4.04 13.58 -5.23
CA GLY A 248 -4.20 12.38 -4.43
C GLY A 248 -4.82 12.59 -3.05
N GLU A 249 -5.08 11.48 -2.37
CA GLU A 249 -5.48 11.43 -0.97
C GLU A 249 -4.59 10.47 -0.19
N PHE A 250 -4.55 10.64 1.13
CA PHE A 250 -3.95 9.65 2.03
C PHE A 250 -4.90 8.47 2.25
N ILE A 251 -4.36 7.25 2.30
CA ILE A 251 -5.05 6.00 2.68
C ILE A 251 -4.59 5.54 4.06
#